data_AF-A0A0G0ZIG5-F1
#
_entry.id   AF-A0A0G0ZIG5-F1
#
_cell.length_a   1.000
_cell.length_b   1.000
_cell.length_c   1.000
_cell.angle_alpha   90.00
_cell.angle_beta   90.00
_cell.angle_gamma   90.00
#
_symmetry.space_group_name_H-M   'P 1'
#
loop_
_entity.id
_entity.type
_entity.pdbx_description
1 polymer ?
#
loop_
_entity_poly.entity_id
_entity_poly.type
_entity_poly.pdbx_seq_one_letter_code
_entity_poly.pdbx_strand_id
1 'polypeptide(L)'
;MDSMRKDSEWGVIDGEPCKVIEFTPLATIENGKVAASNKTDPYALVILECKKIPQQIKGFICHKMDFQHLWAAFKERGIQQNEEVIIFYSKKQLKSYAKIFSVFMPRLWVMICQKGAFELMTEEIKSRIDSNSKPKLSSEAQWNAMKPIVEWKPEVMK
;
A
#
# COMPACT_ATOMS: atom_id res chain seq x y z
N MET A 1 4.71 18.93 0.39
CA MET A 1 4.69 17.59 -0.23
C MET A 1 5.98 16.89 0.17
N ASP A 2 5.88 15.90 1.06
CA ASP A 2 7.04 15.11 1.47
C ASP A 2 7.38 14.06 0.41
N SER A 3 8.66 13.73 0.28
CA SER A 3 9.16 12.76 -0.70
C SER A 3 9.87 11.61 0.02
N MET A 4 9.39 10.37 -0.15
CA MET A 4 10.00 9.13 0.34
C MET A 4 10.74 8.45 -0.81
N ARG A 5 12.02 8.81 -0.99
CA ARG A 5 12.94 8.25 -1.99
C ARG A 5 13.58 6.96 -1.53
N LYS A 6 13.90 6.85 -0.23
CA LYS A 6 14.57 5.68 0.34
C LYS A 6 13.60 4.80 1.09
N ASP A 7 13.88 3.51 1.08
CA ASP A 7 13.08 2.52 1.81
C ASP A 7 13.07 2.73 3.34
N SER A 8 14.05 3.47 3.88
CA SER A 8 14.03 3.91 5.29
C SER A 8 12.91 4.90 5.59
N GLU A 9 12.58 5.78 4.64
CA GLU A 9 11.65 6.90 4.83
C GLU A 9 10.21 6.43 4.91
N TRP A 10 9.86 5.33 4.25
CA TRP A 10 8.56 4.67 4.37
C TRP A 10 8.19 4.21 5.80
N GLY A 11 9.18 4.11 6.70
CA GLY A 11 8.95 3.71 8.09
C GLY A 11 8.01 4.65 8.86
N VAL A 12 7.83 5.89 8.42
CA VAL A 12 6.91 6.85 9.07
C VAL A 12 5.44 6.43 8.99
N ILE A 13 5.09 5.65 7.96
CA ILE A 13 3.73 5.15 7.69
C ILE A 13 3.63 3.62 7.85
N ASP A 14 4.58 2.98 8.56
CA ASP A 14 4.58 1.53 8.80
C ASP A 14 3.30 1.08 9.53
N GLY A 15 2.54 0.21 8.88
CA GLY A 15 1.28 -0.36 9.35
C GLY A 15 0.07 0.55 9.15
N GLU A 16 0.24 1.73 8.56
CA GLU A 16 -0.86 2.67 8.33
C GLU A 16 -1.47 2.46 6.94
N PRO A 17 -2.81 2.55 6.81
CA PRO A 17 -3.45 2.57 5.52
C PRO A 17 -3.07 3.85 4.78
N CYS A 18 -2.72 3.72 3.51
CA CYS A 18 -2.45 4.85 2.63
C CYS A 18 -3.26 4.68 1.34
N LYS A 19 -4.06 5.68 0.98
CA LYS A 19 -4.79 5.69 -0.30
C LYS A 19 -3.87 6.19 -1.41
N VAL A 20 -3.78 5.45 -2.51
CA VAL A 20 -3.01 5.85 -3.68
C VAL A 20 -3.86 6.79 -4.54
N ILE A 21 -3.44 8.05 -4.64
CA ILE A 21 -4.10 9.09 -5.43
C ILE A 21 -3.64 9.01 -6.89
N GLU A 22 -2.34 8.80 -7.10
CA GLU A 22 -1.74 8.76 -8.43
C GLU A 22 -0.68 7.66 -8.48
N PHE A 23 -0.66 6.90 -9.58
CA PHE A 23 0.36 5.90 -9.88
C PHE A 23 0.96 6.22 -11.24
N THR A 24 2.25 6.56 -11.23
CA THR A 24 3.01 6.96 -12.40
C THR A 24 4.14 5.96 -12.61
N PRO A 25 3.93 4.95 -13.49
CA PRO A 25 4.96 3.96 -13.77
C PRO A 25 6.14 4.59 -14.50
N LEU A 26 7.35 4.24 -14.10
CA LEU A 26 8.62 4.63 -14.73
C LEU A 26 9.27 3.46 -15.47
N ALA A 27 8.89 2.24 -15.11
CA ALA A 27 9.17 1.00 -15.80
C ALA A 27 7.88 0.44 -16.45
N THR A 28 8.03 -0.54 -17.34
CA THR A 28 6.92 -1.26 -17.96
C THR A 28 6.97 -2.75 -17.61
N ILE A 29 5.86 -3.46 -17.81
CA ILE A 29 5.84 -4.92 -17.79
C ILE A 29 5.52 -5.43 -19.18
N GLU A 30 6.45 -6.20 -19.74
CA GLU A 30 6.32 -6.82 -21.06
C GLU A 30 6.51 -8.32 -20.91
N ASN A 31 5.56 -9.11 -21.40
CA ASN A 31 5.57 -10.58 -21.29
C ASN A 31 5.83 -11.08 -19.85
N GLY A 32 5.22 -10.42 -18.86
CA GLY A 32 5.37 -10.75 -17.43
C GLY A 32 6.70 -10.36 -16.80
N LYS A 33 7.61 -9.69 -17.55
CA LYS A 33 8.91 -9.24 -17.05
C LYS A 33 8.92 -7.72 -16.93
N VAL A 34 9.44 -7.23 -15.80
CA VAL A 34 9.66 -5.81 -15.58
C VAL A 34 10.83 -5.35 -16.46
N ALA A 35 10.56 -4.40 -17.35
CA ALA A 35 11.52 -3.72 -18.19
C ALA A 35 11.73 -2.29 -17.65
N ALA A 36 12.95 -2.02 -17.18
CA ALA A 36 13.36 -0.68 -16.71
C ALA A 36 14.57 -0.23 -17.53
N SER A 37 14.60 1.06 -17.89
CA SER A 37 15.70 1.65 -18.65
C SER A 37 17.03 1.67 -17.87
N ASN A 38 16.95 1.73 -16.54
CA ASN A 38 18.10 1.73 -15.63
C ASN A 38 17.81 0.90 -14.36
N LYS A 39 18.80 0.17 -13.85
CA LYS A 39 18.68 -0.70 -12.67
C LYS A 39 18.64 0.04 -11.34
N THR A 40 19.11 1.30 -11.32
CA THR A 40 19.14 2.13 -10.10
C THR A 40 17.92 3.02 -9.96
N ASP A 41 17.12 3.14 -11.01
CA ASP A 41 15.96 4.02 -11.02
C ASP A 41 14.74 3.32 -10.40
N PRO A 42 13.88 4.07 -9.71
CA PRO A 42 12.64 3.53 -9.19
C PRO A 42 11.74 3.04 -10.33
N TYR A 43 11.01 1.95 -10.10
CA TYR A 43 10.09 1.38 -11.08
C TYR A 43 8.81 2.20 -11.24
N ALA A 44 8.41 2.92 -10.19
CA ALA A 44 7.25 3.79 -10.23
C ALA A 44 7.33 4.91 -9.18
N LEU A 45 6.49 5.91 -9.41
CA LEU A 45 6.16 6.97 -8.48
C LEU A 45 4.70 6.81 -8.04
N VAL A 46 4.43 7.00 -6.75
CA VAL A 46 3.07 7.07 -6.20
C VAL A 46 2.85 8.37 -5.44
N ILE A 47 1.66 8.94 -5.56
CA ILE A 47 1.18 9.99 -4.67
C ILE A 47 0.15 9.38 -3.72
N LEU A 48 0.34 9.58 -2.42
CA LEU A 48 -0.41 8.91 -1.35
C LEU A 48 -1.08 9.93 -0.43
N GLU A 49 -2.27 9.56 0.04
CA GLU A 49 -2.90 10.16 1.21
C GLU A 49 -2.76 9.18 2.40
N CYS A 50 -2.23 9.65 3.52
CA CYS A 50 -2.15 8.88 4.76
C CYS A 50 -2.60 9.76 5.92
N LYS A 51 -3.59 9.34 6.71
CA LYS A 51 -4.15 10.21 7.78
C LYS A 51 -3.17 10.49 8.92
N LYS A 52 -2.06 9.76 9.00
CA LYS A 52 -0.96 10.02 9.93
C LYS A 52 -0.11 11.23 9.54
N ILE A 53 -0.06 11.56 8.25
CA ILE A 53 0.71 12.68 7.72
C ILE A 53 -0.26 13.62 7.00
N PRO A 54 -0.51 14.83 7.50
CA PRO A 54 -1.59 15.70 7.01
C PRO A 54 -1.40 16.20 5.57
N GLN A 55 -0.25 15.93 4.96
CA GLN A 55 0.07 16.29 3.57
C GLN A 55 0.20 15.05 2.69
N GLN A 56 -0.04 15.26 1.38
CA GLN A 56 0.24 14.22 0.38
C GLN A 56 1.72 13.83 0.39
N ILE A 57 1.94 12.54 0.24
CA ILE A 57 3.27 11.94 0.27
C ILE A 57 3.60 11.43 -1.12
N LYS A 58 4.77 11.79 -1.61
CA LYS A 58 5.34 11.30 -2.85
C LYS A 58 6.25 10.10 -2.55
N GLY A 59 5.85 8.89 -2.90
CA GLY A 59 6.60 7.66 -2.67
C GLY A 59 7.26 7.13 -3.95
N PHE A 60 8.48 6.59 -3.82
CA PHE A 60 9.17 5.89 -4.91
C PHE A 60 9.15 4.38 -4.67
N ILE A 61 8.80 3.63 -5.71
CA ILE A 61 8.70 2.16 -5.68
C ILE A 61 9.97 1.57 -6.25
N CYS A 62 10.84 1.08 -5.37
CA CYS A 62 12.15 0.56 -5.75
C CYS A 62 12.21 -0.97 -5.78
N HIS A 63 11.18 -1.65 -5.26
CA HIS A 63 11.14 -3.11 -5.25
C HIS A 63 10.29 -3.65 -6.41
N LYS A 64 10.81 -4.67 -7.09
CA LYS A 64 10.21 -5.23 -8.32
C LYS A 64 8.81 -5.80 -8.08
N MET A 65 8.62 -6.56 -7.00
CA MET A 65 7.33 -7.19 -6.70
C MET A 65 6.29 -6.16 -6.25
N ASP A 66 6.69 -5.13 -5.50
CA ASP A 66 5.79 -4.06 -5.09
C ASP A 66 5.30 -3.27 -6.32
N PHE A 67 6.19 -3.05 -7.29
CA PHE A 67 5.83 -2.50 -8.60
C PHE A 67 4.88 -3.41 -9.37
N GLN A 68 5.13 -4.72 -9.41
CA GLN A 68 4.24 -5.68 -10.08
C GLN A 68 2.84 -5.68 -9.46
N HIS A 69 2.71 -5.60 -8.14
CA HIS A 69 1.41 -5.52 -7.47
C HIS A 69 0.66 -4.23 -7.80
N LEU A 70 1.35 -3.08 -7.80
CA LEU A 70 0.75 -1.81 -8.23
C LEU A 70 0.38 -1.82 -9.71
N TRP A 71 1.23 -2.40 -10.56
CA TRP A 71 0.93 -2.57 -11.98
C TRP A 71 -0.30 -3.44 -12.20
N ALA A 72 -0.41 -4.57 -11.49
CA ALA A 72 -1.57 -5.44 -11.55
C ALA A 72 -2.85 -4.68 -11.15
N ALA A 73 -2.78 -3.86 -10.09
CA ALA A 73 -3.91 -3.06 -9.65
C ALA A 73 -4.33 -1.97 -10.66
N PHE A 74 -3.38 -1.17 -11.15
CA PHE A 74 -3.66 0.02 -11.95
C PHE A 74 -3.73 -0.21 -13.46
N LYS A 75 -2.98 -1.19 -14.00
CA LYS A 75 -2.82 -1.41 -15.44
C LYS A 75 -3.46 -2.70 -15.94
N GLU A 76 -3.35 -3.80 -15.21
CA GLU A 76 -3.93 -5.09 -15.66
C GLU A 76 -5.40 -5.18 -15.28
N ARG A 77 -5.71 -5.01 -13.99
CA ARG A 77 -7.07 -5.02 -13.49
C ARG A 77 -7.76 -3.70 -13.84
N GLY A 78 -7.10 -2.56 -13.55
CA GLY A 78 -7.68 -1.23 -13.73
C GLY A 78 -8.68 -0.87 -12.62
N ILE A 79 -8.72 0.40 -12.22
CA ILE A 79 -9.56 0.87 -11.10
C ILE A 79 -10.87 1.43 -11.65
N GLN A 80 -12.00 0.98 -11.10
CA GLN A 80 -13.32 1.49 -11.46
C GLN A 80 -13.66 2.77 -10.71
N GLN A 81 -14.67 3.51 -11.18
CA GLN A 81 -15.04 4.81 -10.62
C GLN A 81 -15.42 4.76 -9.13
N ASN A 82 -15.91 3.63 -8.62
CA ASN A 82 -16.34 3.46 -7.22
C ASN A 82 -15.32 2.73 -6.35
N GLU A 83 -14.08 2.65 -6.82
CA GLU A 83 -13.02 1.92 -6.14
C GLU A 83 -11.84 2.81 -5.81
N GLU A 84 -11.02 2.35 -4.88
CA GLU A 84 -9.79 2.99 -4.48
C GLU A 84 -8.71 1.94 -4.20
N VAL A 85 -7.46 2.32 -4.44
CA VAL A 85 -6.31 1.48 -4.08
C VAL A 85 -5.79 1.93 -2.73
N ILE A 86 -5.73 0.98 -1.80
CA ILE A 86 -5.14 1.17 -0.49
C ILE A 86 -3.85 0.35 -0.45
N ILE A 87 -2.80 0.94 0.10
CA ILE A 87 -1.55 0.25 0.36
C ILE A 87 -1.23 0.28 1.84
N PHE A 88 -0.65 -0.80 2.32
CA PHE A 88 0.01 -0.87 3.61
C PHE A 88 1.48 -1.11 3.40
N TYR A 89 2.30 -0.17 3.88
CA TYR A 89 3.72 -0.41 4.02
C TYR A 89 3.97 -1.13 5.34
N SER A 90 4.69 -2.26 5.35
CA SER A 90 5.15 -2.80 6.64
C SER A 90 6.52 -3.45 6.63
N LYS A 91 7.34 -3.05 7.61
CA LYS A 91 8.58 -3.76 7.98
C LYS A 91 8.32 -4.75 9.11
N LYS A 92 7.44 -4.39 10.04
CA LYS A 92 7.19 -5.15 11.27
C LYS A 92 6.49 -6.48 11.01
N GLN A 93 5.64 -6.54 9.99
CA GLN A 93 4.85 -7.73 9.66
C GLN A 93 5.56 -8.74 8.74
N LEU A 94 6.87 -8.65 8.55
CA LEU A 94 7.62 -9.68 7.82
C LEU A 94 7.73 -10.99 8.64
N LYS A 95 7.62 -12.14 7.96
CA LYS A 95 7.90 -13.47 8.51
C LYS A 95 9.35 -13.53 9.01
N SER A 96 9.60 -14.33 10.06
CA SER A 96 10.90 -14.32 10.77
C SER A 96 12.11 -14.59 9.87
N TYR A 97 11.98 -15.49 8.88
CA TYR A 97 13.06 -15.77 7.91
C TYR A 97 13.32 -14.60 6.95
N ALA A 98 12.30 -13.82 6.60
CA ALA A 98 12.41 -12.68 5.69
C ALA A 98 13.03 -11.45 6.37
N LYS A 99 13.00 -11.38 7.71
CA LYS A 99 13.62 -10.27 8.47
C LYS A 99 15.13 -10.18 8.28
N ILE A 100 15.82 -11.31 8.10
CA ILE A 100 17.27 -11.39 7.92
C ILE A 100 17.71 -10.76 6.58
N PHE A 101 16.86 -10.85 5.55
CA PHE A 101 17.09 -10.26 4.22
C PHE A 101 16.20 -9.05 3.95
N SER A 102 15.73 -8.38 5.01
CA SER A 102 14.65 -7.41 4.92
C SER A 102 14.87 -6.33 3.87
N VAL A 103 16.12 -5.91 3.62
CA VAL A 103 16.48 -4.86 2.64
C VAL A 103 16.03 -5.20 1.22
N PHE A 104 15.97 -6.48 0.85
CA PHE A 104 15.59 -6.96 -0.48
C PHE A 104 14.15 -7.51 -0.53
N MET A 105 13.36 -7.31 0.52
CA MET A 105 12.02 -7.88 0.60
C MET A 105 10.97 -6.87 0.11
N PRO A 106 9.90 -7.34 -0.56
CA PRO A 106 8.72 -6.52 -0.82
C PRO A 106 8.07 -6.09 0.49
N ARG A 107 7.57 -4.86 0.53
CA ARG A 107 7.03 -4.25 1.75
C ARG A 107 5.66 -3.62 1.56
N LEU A 108 5.09 -3.70 0.36
CA LEU A 108 3.75 -3.19 0.07
C LEU A 108 2.75 -4.33 -0.07
N TRP A 109 1.72 -4.28 0.78
CA TRP A 109 0.46 -4.96 0.54
C TRP A 109 -0.45 -4.00 -0.20
N VAL A 110 -0.86 -4.37 -1.41
CA VAL A 110 -1.71 -3.57 -2.28
C VAL A 110 -3.10 -4.20 -2.31
N MET A 111 -4.14 -3.39 -2.16
CA MET A 111 -5.51 -3.85 -2.25
C MET A 111 -6.38 -2.85 -3.00
N ILE A 112 -7.41 -3.37 -3.67
CA ILE A 112 -8.49 -2.58 -4.24
C ILE A 112 -9.71 -2.76 -3.34
N CYS A 113 -10.26 -1.65 -2.89
CA CYS A 113 -11.44 -1.60 -2.03
C CYS A 113 -12.53 -0.74 -2.67
N GLN A 114 -13.74 -0.83 -2.13
CA GLN A 114 -14.80 0.13 -2.43
C GLN A 114 -14.42 1.51 -1.86
N LYS A 115 -14.83 2.58 -2.52
CA LYS A 115 -14.63 3.95 -2.01
C LYS A 115 -15.16 4.10 -0.59
N GLY A 116 -14.39 4.78 0.26
CA GLY A 116 -14.71 4.99 1.67
C GLY A 116 -14.10 3.94 2.60
N ALA A 117 -13.50 2.87 2.05
CA ALA A 117 -12.78 1.88 2.83
C ALA A 117 -11.57 2.51 3.53
N PHE A 118 -10.87 3.43 2.89
CA PHE A 118 -9.72 4.13 3.45
C PHE A 118 -10.07 4.91 4.73
N GLU A 119 -11.17 5.67 4.69
CA GLU A 119 -11.67 6.41 5.84
C GLU A 119 -12.06 5.46 6.98
N LEU A 120 -12.82 4.40 6.67
CA LEU A 120 -13.24 3.39 7.65
C LEU A 120 -12.05 2.67 8.29
N MET A 121 -11.08 2.21 7.50
CA MET A 121 -9.88 1.53 8.00
C MET A 121 -9.06 2.44 8.92
N THR A 122 -8.94 3.73 8.56
CA THR A 122 -8.24 4.70 9.42
C THR A 122 -8.98 4.88 10.74
N GLU A 123 -10.30 5.10 10.69
CA GLU A 123 -11.11 5.28 11.90
C GLU A 123 -11.06 4.06 12.80
N GLU A 124 -11.10 2.85 12.23
CA GLU A 124 -10.97 1.62 12.97
C GLU A 124 -9.60 1.53 13.68
N ILE A 125 -8.50 1.79 12.98
CA ILE A 125 -7.16 1.76 13.57
C ILE A 125 -7.02 2.79 14.69
N LYS A 126 -7.51 4.03 14.48
CA LYS A 126 -7.53 5.07 15.53
C LYS A 126 -8.34 4.61 16.73
N SER A 127 -9.53 4.05 16.50
CA SER A 127 -10.38 3.55 17.58
C SER A 127 -9.70 2.44 18.39
N ARG A 128 -8.93 1.54 17.74
CA ARG A 128 -8.16 0.47 18.40
C ARG A 128 -6.99 1.00 19.23
N ILE A 129 -6.39 2.13 18.84
CA ILE A 129 -5.33 2.79 19.59
C ILE A 129 -5.91 3.58 20.77
N ASP A 130 -7.02 4.28 20.54
CA ASP A 130 -7.70 5.10 21.55
C ASP A 130 -8.54 4.26 22.53
N SER A 131 -8.63 2.93 22.32
CA SER A 131 -9.58 2.07 23.03
C SER A 131 -9.12 1.57 24.40
N ASN A 132 -9.13 2.52 25.34
CA ASN A 132 -9.92 2.38 26.58
C ASN A 132 -11.43 2.68 26.34
N SER A 133 -11.86 2.73 25.08
CA SER A 133 -13.17 3.08 24.56
C SER A 133 -13.73 1.88 23.80
N LYS A 134 -14.90 1.39 24.22
CA LYS A 134 -15.53 0.17 23.70
C LYS A 134 -15.60 0.18 22.16
N PRO A 135 -15.36 -0.96 21.48
CA PRO A 135 -15.52 -1.03 20.04
C PRO A 135 -16.94 -0.61 19.66
N LYS A 136 -17.08 0.41 18.82
CA LYS A 136 -18.34 0.66 18.12
C LYS A 136 -18.59 -0.60 17.30
N LEU A 137 -19.66 -1.32 17.63
CA LEU A 137 -20.13 -2.51 16.93
C LEU A 137 -20.00 -2.27 15.41
N SER A 138 -19.00 -2.93 14.81
CA SER A 138 -18.76 -2.93 13.38
C SER A 138 -20.02 -3.47 12.72
N SER A 139 -20.77 -2.63 12.03
CA SER A 139 -21.92 -3.11 11.27
C SER A 139 -21.43 -4.01 10.14
N GLU A 140 -22.22 -5.00 9.74
CA GLU A 140 -21.90 -5.88 8.61
C GLU A 140 -21.60 -5.06 7.33
N ALA A 141 -22.25 -3.91 7.18
CA ALA A 141 -21.98 -2.95 6.12
C ALA A 141 -20.56 -2.35 6.18
N GLN A 142 -20.04 -2.02 7.37
CA GLN A 142 -18.67 -1.53 7.53
C GLN A 142 -17.65 -2.62 7.21
N TRP A 143 -17.89 -3.85 7.70
CA TRP A 143 -17.03 -4.99 7.38
C TRP A 143 -16.98 -5.26 5.86
N ASN A 144 -18.14 -5.24 5.22
CA ASN A 144 -18.24 -5.44 3.77
C ASN A 144 -17.61 -4.30 2.97
N ALA A 145 -17.66 -3.06 3.46
CA ALA A 145 -17.02 -1.91 2.82
C ALA A 145 -15.48 -1.96 2.93
N MET A 146 -14.94 -2.43 4.06
CA MET A 146 -13.49 -2.56 4.26
C MET A 146 -12.90 -3.81 3.59
N LYS A 147 -13.74 -4.79 3.23
CA LYS A 147 -13.28 -6.02 2.59
C LYS A 147 -12.63 -5.70 1.24
N PRO A 148 -11.39 -6.13 0.99
CA PRO A 148 -10.75 -5.94 -0.30
C PRO A 148 -11.50 -6.75 -1.37
N ILE A 149 -11.71 -6.12 -2.52
CA ILE A 149 -12.27 -6.76 -3.73
C ILE A 149 -11.20 -7.69 -4.32
N VAL A 150 -9.96 -7.17 -4.39
CA VAL A 150 -8.76 -7.90 -4.82
C VAL A 150 -7.59 -7.42 -3.95
N GLU A 151 -6.69 -8.33 -3.61
CA GLU A 151 -5.47 -8.00 -2.89
C GLU A 151 -4.25 -8.72 -3.45
N TRP A 152 -3.11 -8.03 -3.38
CA TRP A 152 -1.79 -8.56 -3.67
C TRP A 152 -0.91 -8.37 -2.44
N LYS A 153 -0.82 -9.45 -1.66
CA LYS A 153 -0.01 -9.52 -0.45
C LYS A 153 1.26 -10.33 -0.74
N PRO A 154 2.46 -9.77 -0.52
CA PRO A 154 3.68 -10.55 -0.63
C PRO A 154 3.68 -11.73 0.35
N GLU A 155 4.09 -12.92 -0.10
CA GLU A 155 4.11 -14.14 0.73
C GLU A 155 5.00 -14.02 1.97
N VAL A 156 5.95 -13.09 1.95
CA VAL A 156 6.86 -12.81 3.07
C VAL A 156 6.22 -12.01 4.19
N MET A 157 5.03 -11.45 3.98
CA MET A 157 4.24 -10.79 5.01
C MET A 157 3.39 -11.80 5.79
N LYS A 158 3.23 -11.56 7.10
CA LYS A 158 2.38 -12.32 8.00
C LYS A 158 0.92 -11.95 7.79
#